data_AF-A0A7C1PLR8-F1
#
_entry.id   AF-A0A7C1PLR8-F1
#
_cell.length_a   1.000
_cell.length_b   1.000
_cell.length_c   1.000
_cell.angle_alpha   90.00
_cell.angle_beta   90.00
_cell.angle_gamma   90.00
#
_symmetry.space_group_name_H-M   'P 1'
#
loop_
_entity.id
_entity.type
_entity.pdbx_description
1 polymer ?
#
loop_
_entity_poly.entity_id
_entity_poly.type
_entity_poly.pdbx_seq_one_letter_code
_entity_poly.pdbx_strand_id
1 'polypeptide(L)'
;MTKKELLSKIKADGNDEFVIGGVLGDITGCQLYEEDRKITEKGWQTKFYGVTYWYNGIADNETIDRVTITKRAFINLLKMGIPFHGPQDIIKSIIDVYRTEGGLKSRELKMREFCSSVREIIRVGTKMTSMIRDVEKEKRMTHLVYCLGMFLQFSHTYRFWVQDIAGLINKERFNLSILCGLIKLKRDFMERLQMWPPSRDKVNFLWWLLIALAVFKRKEVKEFINELDLEKVKLDESDRYFTLRRDNYNYGGKSLEVRLIEAKRVDRERNHTILEI
;
A
#
# COMPACT_ATOMS: atom_id res chain seq x y z
N MET A 1 -1.49 -22.12 22.87
CA MET A 1 -0.19 -21.64 23.36
C MET A 1 -0.46 -20.39 24.18
N THR A 2 0.00 -20.33 25.42
CA THR A 2 -0.18 -19.17 26.29
C THR A 2 0.77 -18.02 25.90
N LYS A 3 0.50 -16.78 26.34
CA LYS A 3 1.42 -15.64 26.11
C LYS A 3 2.83 -15.93 26.65
N LYS A 4 2.92 -16.58 27.82
CA LYS A 4 4.20 -16.95 28.46
C LYS A 4 4.96 -17.99 27.63
N GLU A 5 4.28 -19.02 27.15
CA GLU A 5 4.89 -20.01 26.25
C GLU A 5 5.41 -19.38 24.96
N LEU A 6 4.63 -18.48 24.37
CA LEU A 6 5.01 -17.79 23.14
C LEU A 6 6.25 -16.92 23.31
N LEU A 7 6.32 -16.13 24.40
CA LEU A 7 7.50 -15.31 24.72
C LEU A 7 8.74 -16.17 24.99
N SER A 8 8.59 -17.29 25.71
CA SER A 8 9.69 -18.21 25.91
C SER A 8 10.19 -18.80 24.59
N LYS A 9 9.28 -19.14 23.67
CA LYS A 9 9.64 -19.62 22.32
C LYS A 9 10.40 -18.57 21.53
N ILE A 10 9.90 -17.33 21.46
CA ILE A 10 10.56 -16.23 20.75
C ILE A 10 11.99 -16.01 21.25
N LYS A 11 12.19 -16.01 22.58
CA LYS A 11 13.52 -15.88 23.19
C LYS A 11 14.42 -17.08 22.89
N ALA A 12 13.88 -18.29 22.94
CA ALA A 12 14.62 -19.50 22.61
C ALA A 12 15.08 -19.53 21.14
N ASP A 13 14.24 -19.00 20.24
CA ASP A 13 14.54 -18.87 18.81
C ASP A 13 15.49 -17.69 18.52
N GLY A 14 15.85 -16.87 19.52
CA GLY A 14 16.72 -15.70 19.37
C GLY A 14 16.09 -14.53 18.61
N ASN A 15 14.75 -14.49 18.55
CA ASN A 15 13.99 -13.55 17.73
C ASN A 15 13.38 -12.38 18.51
N ASP A 16 13.81 -12.15 19.76
CA ASP A 16 13.25 -11.11 20.63
C ASP A 16 13.60 -9.67 20.21
N GLU A 17 14.52 -9.50 19.26
CA GLU A 17 14.86 -8.20 18.66
C GLU A 17 14.04 -7.87 17.40
N PHE A 18 13.33 -8.85 16.80
CA PHE A 18 12.57 -8.66 15.55
C PHE A 18 11.10 -8.28 15.79
N VAL A 19 10.89 -7.26 16.63
CA VAL A 19 9.56 -6.68 16.85
C VAL A 19 9.20 -5.75 15.69
N ILE A 20 8.08 -6.03 15.03
CA ILE A 20 7.52 -5.17 13.99
C ILE A 20 6.34 -4.38 14.54
N GLY A 21 6.54 -3.07 14.66
CA GLY A 21 5.52 -2.13 15.11
C GLY A 21 4.38 -1.94 14.10
N GLY A 22 3.14 -1.94 14.58
CA GLY A 22 1.97 -1.51 13.81
C GLY A 22 1.56 -2.43 12.64
N VAL A 23 2.07 -3.66 12.61
CA VAL A 23 1.76 -4.61 11.52
C VAL A 23 0.30 -5.04 11.53
N LEU A 24 -0.26 -5.29 12.72
CA LEU A 24 -1.67 -5.68 12.88
C LEU A 24 -2.65 -4.51 12.82
N GLY A 25 -2.18 -3.29 13.02
CA GLY A 25 -3.06 -2.16 13.30
C GLY A 25 -2.33 -0.94 13.82
N ASP A 26 -3.09 0.12 14.03
CA ASP A 26 -2.59 1.42 14.48
C ASP A 26 -2.91 1.68 15.97
N ILE A 27 -3.59 0.72 16.63
CA ILE A 27 -3.90 0.75 18.06
C ILE A 27 -2.79 0.12 18.91
N THR A 28 -2.76 0.43 20.21
CA THR A 28 -1.85 -0.17 21.19
C THR A 28 -1.92 -1.71 21.16
N GLY A 29 -0.78 -2.39 21.33
CA GLY A 29 -0.69 -3.84 21.32
C GLY A 29 -0.75 -4.50 19.93
N CYS A 30 -0.59 -3.74 18.83
CA CYS A 30 -0.54 -4.27 17.46
C CYS A 30 0.88 -4.61 16.97
N GLN A 31 1.78 -4.93 17.90
CA GLN A 31 3.15 -5.36 17.61
C GLN A 31 3.20 -6.89 17.48
N LEU A 32 4.03 -7.40 16.58
CA LEU A 32 4.27 -8.84 16.44
C LEU A 32 5.76 -9.11 16.27
N TYR A 33 6.17 -10.30 16.71
CA TYR A 33 7.49 -10.85 16.44
C TYR A 33 7.45 -11.66 15.16
N GLU A 34 8.43 -11.44 14.30
CA GLU A 34 8.59 -12.24 13.10
C GLU A 34 9.05 -13.66 13.43
N GLU A 35 8.37 -14.66 12.85
CA GLU A 35 8.70 -16.09 13.00
C GLU A 35 9.45 -16.63 11.77
N ASP A 36 9.05 -16.22 10.56
CA ASP A 36 9.63 -16.72 9.31
C ASP A 36 9.34 -15.76 8.13
N ARG A 37 10.14 -15.84 7.07
CA ARG A 37 9.94 -15.13 5.80
C ARG A 37 10.22 -16.06 4.62
N LYS A 38 9.35 -16.02 3.62
CA LYS A 38 9.58 -16.75 2.36
C LYS A 38 9.02 -16.03 1.15
N ILE A 39 9.61 -16.32 -0.02
CA ILE A 39 9.06 -15.90 -1.32
C ILE A 39 8.10 -16.98 -1.80
N THR A 40 6.89 -16.58 -2.18
CA THR A 40 5.85 -17.44 -2.78
C THR A 40 5.37 -16.84 -4.10
N GLU A 41 4.38 -17.47 -4.74
CA GLU A 41 3.69 -16.89 -5.89
C GLU A 41 3.06 -15.53 -5.57
N LYS A 42 2.64 -15.31 -4.32
CA LYS A 42 2.09 -14.03 -3.83
C LYS A 42 3.16 -12.98 -3.55
N GLY A 43 4.44 -13.28 -3.73
CA GLY A 43 5.57 -12.43 -3.36
C GLY A 43 6.19 -12.83 -2.03
N TRP A 44 6.94 -11.91 -1.43
CA TRP A 44 7.36 -12.08 -0.04
C TRP A 44 6.15 -12.23 0.87
N GLN A 45 6.26 -13.17 1.80
CA GLN A 45 5.30 -13.32 2.88
C GLN A 45 6.05 -13.42 4.20
N THR A 46 5.57 -12.68 5.19
CA THR A 46 6.11 -12.67 6.55
C THR A 46 5.15 -13.39 7.48
N LYS A 47 5.68 -14.35 8.23
CA LYS A 47 4.97 -15.08 9.27
C LYS A 47 5.27 -14.44 10.62
N PHE A 48 4.25 -14.34 11.45
CA PHE A 48 4.37 -13.79 12.79
C PHE A 48 3.99 -14.82 13.84
N TYR A 49 4.72 -14.82 14.94
CA TYR A 49 4.43 -15.66 16.10
C TYR A 49 3.00 -15.44 16.60
N GLY A 50 2.29 -16.54 16.85
CA GLY A 50 0.93 -16.50 17.39
C GLY A 50 -0.16 -16.11 16.37
N VAL A 51 0.16 -15.90 15.09
CA VAL A 51 -0.83 -15.56 14.05
C VAL A 51 -0.75 -16.59 12.92
N THR A 52 -1.88 -17.16 12.50
CA THR A 52 -1.90 -18.17 11.42
C THR A 52 -1.75 -17.56 10.04
N TYR A 53 -2.29 -16.36 9.81
CA TYR A 53 -2.19 -15.64 8.54
C TYR A 53 -0.78 -15.18 8.22
N TRP A 54 -0.43 -15.29 6.94
CA TRP A 54 0.83 -14.81 6.38
C TRP A 54 0.65 -13.40 5.83
N TYR A 55 1.40 -12.46 6.36
CA TYR A 55 1.38 -11.09 5.87
C TYR A 55 1.97 -11.01 4.47
N ASN A 56 1.24 -10.42 3.52
CA ASN A 56 1.71 -10.23 2.16
C ASN A 56 2.70 -9.04 2.12
N GLY A 57 4.00 -9.32 2.06
CA GLY A 57 5.09 -8.35 2.03
C GLY A 57 6.21 -8.65 3.03
N ILE A 58 7.22 -7.78 3.03
CA ILE A 58 8.34 -7.81 3.98
C ILE A 58 8.16 -6.68 5.00
N ALA A 59 8.33 -7.00 6.27
CA ALA A 59 8.47 -6.02 7.33
C ALA A 59 9.94 -5.65 7.54
N ASP A 60 10.51 -4.90 6.58
CA ASP A 60 11.88 -4.39 6.69
C ASP A 60 11.89 -2.95 7.22
N ASN A 61 12.25 -2.80 8.50
CA ASN A 61 12.25 -1.50 9.19
C ASN A 61 13.11 -0.46 8.46
N GLU A 62 14.27 -0.86 7.92
CA GLU A 62 15.15 0.08 7.21
C GLU A 62 14.48 0.64 5.95
N THR A 63 13.84 -0.22 5.15
CA THR A 63 13.13 0.21 3.95
C THR A 63 11.86 1.00 4.29
N ILE A 64 11.16 0.64 5.37
CA ILE A 64 10.00 1.39 5.87
C ILE A 64 10.39 2.83 6.26
N ASP A 65 11.52 3.01 6.93
CA ASP A 65 12.03 4.33 7.29
C ASP A 65 12.39 5.16 6.06
N ARG A 66 13.04 4.54 5.07
CA ARG A 66 13.33 5.19 3.77
C ARG A 66 12.06 5.61 3.04
N VAL A 67 11.00 4.79 3.07
CA VAL A 67 9.68 5.16 2.51
C VAL A 67 9.08 6.35 3.27
N THR A 68 9.22 6.41 4.58
CA THR A 68 8.73 7.53 5.39
C THR A 68 9.42 8.84 5.00
N ILE A 69 10.74 8.83 4.80
CA ILE A 69 11.50 9.99 4.32
C ILE A 69 11.06 10.38 2.91
N THR A 70 11.00 9.41 2.01
CA THR A 70 10.60 9.61 0.59
C THR A 70 9.19 10.20 0.49
N LYS A 71 8.25 9.72 1.30
CA LYS A 71 6.88 10.25 1.38
C LYS A 71 6.86 11.73 1.75
N ARG A 72 7.65 12.14 2.75
CA ARG A 72 7.75 13.55 3.17
C ARG A 72 8.32 14.40 2.04
N ALA A 73 9.36 13.92 1.36
CA ALA A 73 9.94 14.60 0.22
C ALA A 73 8.92 14.79 -0.93
N PHE A 74 8.16 13.75 -1.30
CA PHE A 74 7.15 13.85 -2.36
C PHE A 74 6.05 14.85 -2.01
N ILE A 75 5.55 14.85 -0.78
CA ILE A 75 4.52 15.81 -0.35
C ILE A 75 5.06 17.25 -0.45
N ASN A 76 6.31 17.49 -0.06
CA ASN A 76 6.92 18.82 -0.13
C ASN A 76 7.16 19.24 -1.58
N LEU A 77 7.66 18.33 -2.44
CA LEU A 77 7.83 18.59 -3.87
C LEU A 77 6.52 18.93 -4.56
N LEU A 78 5.43 18.22 -4.24
CA LEU A 78 4.11 18.55 -4.79
C LEU A 78 3.65 19.93 -4.32
N LYS A 79 3.80 20.27 -3.04
CA LYS A 79 3.41 21.58 -2.50
C LYS A 79 4.19 22.73 -3.14
N MET A 80 5.50 22.56 -3.36
CA MET A 80 6.36 23.60 -3.93
C MET A 80 6.28 23.65 -5.46
N GLY A 81 6.15 22.49 -6.10
CA GLY A 81 6.27 22.36 -7.56
C GLY A 81 5.04 22.84 -8.31
N ILE A 82 3.83 22.62 -7.81
CA ILE A 82 2.60 22.87 -8.57
C ILE A 82 2.38 24.33 -8.98
N PRO A 83 2.64 25.34 -8.13
CA PRO A 83 2.48 26.73 -8.56
C PRO A 83 3.62 27.26 -9.45
N PHE A 84 4.78 26.58 -9.51
CA PHE A 84 6.00 27.15 -10.09
C PHE A 84 6.69 26.29 -11.17
N HIS A 85 6.32 25.02 -11.32
CA HIS A 85 7.04 24.06 -12.17
C HIS A 85 6.07 23.23 -13.02
N GLY A 86 6.54 22.80 -14.20
CA GLY A 86 5.75 21.94 -15.08
C GLY A 86 5.62 20.52 -14.53
N PRO A 87 4.61 19.74 -14.97
CA PRO A 87 4.43 18.34 -14.54
C PRO A 87 5.67 17.46 -14.79
N GLN A 88 6.46 17.77 -15.83
CA GLN A 88 7.69 17.02 -16.14
C GLN A 88 8.80 17.26 -15.11
N ASP A 89 8.91 18.47 -14.57
CA ASP A 89 9.91 18.80 -13.55
C ASP A 89 9.56 18.15 -12.20
N ILE A 90 8.27 18.09 -11.87
CA ILE A 90 7.77 17.37 -10.70
C ILE A 90 8.08 15.87 -10.83
N ILE A 91 7.77 15.27 -11.99
CA ILE A 91 8.07 13.86 -12.25
C ILE A 91 9.58 13.59 -12.15
N LYS A 92 10.40 14.45 -12.75
CA LYS A 92 11.85 14.37 -12.66
C LYS A 92 12.32 14.42 -11.20
N SER A 93 11.82 15.38 -10.41
CA SER A 93 12.19 15.54 -9.00
C SER A 93 11.81 14.31 -8.15
N ILE A 94 10.64 13.71 -8.41
CA ILE A 94 10.21 12.47 -7.75
C ILE A 94 11.16 11.33 -8.08
N ILE A 95 11.55 11.19 -9.35
CA ILE A 95 12.49 10.16 -9.81
C ILE A 95 13.89 10.40 -9.23
N ASP A 96 14.32 11.65 -9.12
CA ASP A 96 15.63 12.00 -8.56
C ASP A 96 15.67 11.59 -7.09
N VAL A 97 14.66 11.93 -6.28
CA VAL A 97 14.53 11.46 -4.88
C VAL A 97 14.52 9.93 -4.78
N TYR A 98 13.84 9.25 -5.70
CA TYR A 98 13.81 7.79 -5.76
C TYR A 98 15.20 7.18 -6.02
N ARG A 99 16.03 7.85 -6.84
CA ARG A 99 17.35 7.40 -7.28
C ARG A 99 18.51 7.90 -6.42
N THR A 100 18.29 8.89 -5.55
CA THR A 100 19.32 9.42 -4.65
C THR A 100 20.00 8.28 -3.89
N GLU A 101 21.27 8.44 -3.56
CA GLU A 101 22.00 7.51 -2.69
C GLU A 101 21.24 7.31 -1.36
N GLY A 102 21.06 6.06 -0.94
CA GLY A 102 20.19 5.71 0.20
C GLY A 102 18.67 5.76 -0.10
N GLY A 103 18.27 6.22 -1.29
CA GLY A 103 16.88 6.21 -1.76
C GLY A 103 16.34 4.81 -2.04
N LEU A 104 15.05 4.73 -2.38
CA LEU A 104 14.34 3.45 -2.55
C LEU A 104 14.87 2.59 -3.71
N LYS A 105 15.51 3.20 -4.73
CA LYS A 105 16.10 2.44 -5.84
C LYS A 105 17.18 1.47 -5.38
N SER A 106 17.96 1.83 -4.36
CA SER A 106 19.04 0.97 -3.83
C SER A 106 18.52 -0.29 -3.11
N ARG A 107 17.24 -0.32 -2.74
CA ARG A 107 16.54 -1.45 -2.11
C ARG A 107 15.42 -1.99 -3.02
N GLU A 108 15.48 -1.69 -4.32
CA GLU A 108 14.43 -2.10 -5.25
C GLU A 108 14.28 -3.63 -5.26
N LEU A 109 13.03 -4.07 -5.11
CA LEU A 109 12.68 -5.47 -5.17
C LEU A 109 12.62 -5.99 -6.61
N LYS A 110 12.92 -7.27 -6.79
CA LYS A 110 12.63 -7.98 -8.03
C LYS A 110 11.12 -8.13 -8.19
N MET A 111 10.64 -8.27 -9.43
CA MET A 111 9.20 -8.35 -9.71
C MET A 111 8.48 -9.47 -8.91
N ARG A 112 9.15 -10.62 -8.74
CA ARG A 112 8.65 -11.78 -7.97
C ARG A 112 8.57 -11.55 -6.46
N GLU A 113 9.22 -10.51 -5.95
CA GLU A 113 9.33 -10.21 -4.51
C GLU A 113 8.20 -9.29 -4.06
N PHE A 114 7.65 -8.47 -4.95
CA PHE A 114 6.46 -7.67 -4.69
C PHE A 114 5.24 -8.54 -4.39
N CYS A 115 4.36 -8.04 -3.51
CA CYS A 115 3.08 -8.68 -3.27
C CYS A 115 2.19 -8.63 -4.54
N SER A 116 1.21 -9.54 -4.62
CA SER A 116 0.33 -9.67 -5.80
C SER A 116 -0.27 -8.34 -6.27
N SER A 117 -0.78 -7.53 -5.33
CA SER A 117 -1.44 -6.26 -5.67
C SER A 117 -0.47 -5.23 -6.26
N VAL A 118 0.70 -5.08 -5.67
CA VAL A 118 1.74 -4.16 -6.16
C VAL A 118 2.33 -4.65 -7.47
N ARG A 119 2.58 -5.96 -7.58
CA ARG A 119 3.07 -6.58 -8.81
C ARG A 119 2.13 -6.34 -9.98
N GLU A 120 0.82 -6.45 -9.76
CA GLU A 120 -0.17 -6.18 -10.79
C GLU A 120 -0.18 -4.70 -11.21
N ILE A 121 -0.08 -3.77 -10.26
CA ILE A 121 0.04 -2.33 -10.57
C ILE A 121 1.30 -2.04 -11.38
N ILE A 122 2.45 -2.61 -11.01
CA ILE A 122 3.71 -2.46 -11.76
C ILE A 122 3.58 -3.08 -13.15
N ARG A 123 2.97 -4.27 -13.28
CA ARG A 123 2.76 -4.94 -14.58
C ARG A 123 1.98 -4.04 -15.54
N VAL A 124 0.86 -3.51 -15.09
CA VAL A 124 0.05 -2.60 -15.93
C VAL A 124 0.79 -1.30 -16.21
N GLY A 125 1.40 -0.70 -15.18
CA GLY A 125 2.17 0.53 -15.33
C GLY A 125 3.29 0.40 -16.36
N THR A 126 4.09 -0.66 -16.28
CA THR A 126 5.20 -0.93 -17.21
C THR A 126 4.71 -1.23 -18.63
N LYS A 127 3.59 -1.94 -18.79
CA LYS A 127 2.92 -2.13 -20.09
C LYS A 127 2.49 -0.78 -20.69
N MET A 128 1.98 0.14 -19.87
CA MET A 128 1.62 1.48 -20.35
C MET A 128 2.87 2.29 -20.74
N THR A 129 3.97 2.16 -20.00
CA THR A 129 5.19 2.90 -20.33
C THR A 129 5.88 2.39 -21.59
N SER A 130 5.83 1.09 -21.88
CA SER A 130 6.45 0.51 -23.08
C SER A 130 5.79 0.95 -24.40
N MET A 131 4.62 1.61 -24.33
CA MET A 131 3.98 2.22 -25.50
C MET A 131 4.52 3.62 -25.82
N ILE A 132 5.39 4.18 -24.97
CA ILE A 132 6.02 5.48 -25.18
C ILE A 132 7.17 5.29 -26.17
N ARG A 133 7.12 6.01 -27.31
CA ARG A 133 8.14 5.91 -28.37
C ARG A 133 9.51 6.51 -27.98
N ASP A 134 9.51 7.49 -27.09
CA ASP A 134 10.74 8.12 -26.60
C ASP A 134 11.34 7.25 -25.49
N VAL A 135 12.50 6.65 -25.78
CA VAL A 135 13.21 5.71 -24.90
C VAL A 135 13.58 6.33 -23.55
N GLU A 136 14.02 7.59 -23.53
CA GLU A 136 14.39 8.26 -22.28
C GLU A 136 13.16 8.62 -21.44
N LYS A 137 12.05 8.94 -22.10
CA LYS A 137 10.78 9.17 -21.44
C LYS A 137 10.18 7.86 -20.92
N GLU A 138 10.24 6.78 -21.69
CA GLU A 138 9.84 5.43 -21.27
C GLU A 138 10.57 5.04 -19.99
N LYS A 139 11.92 5.09 -20.01
CA LYS A 139 12.77 4.74 -18.86
C LYS A 139 12.43 5.56 -17.61
N ARG A 140 12.22 6.87 -17.78
CA ARG A 140 11.79 7.75 -16.68
C ARG A 140 10.44 7.33 -16.10
N MET A 141 9.45 7.08 -16.96
CA MET A 141 8.14 6.66 -16.51
C MET A 141 8.17 5.26 -15.87
N THR A 142 9.00 4.34 -16.35
CA THR A 142 9.21 3.03 -15.71
C THR A 142 9.78 3.19 -14.31
N HIS A 143 10.78 4.06 -14.10
CA HIS A 143 11.28 4.36 -12.75
C HIS A 143 10.20 4.95 -11.84
N LEU A 144 9.32 5.82 -12.36
CA LEU A 144 8.19 6.33 -11.60
C LEU A 144 7.23 5.21 -11.18
N VAL A 145 6.93 4.26 -12.08
CA VAL A 145 6.09 3.09 -11.77
C VAL A 145 6.71 2.24 -10.66
N TYR A 146 8.01 1.92 -10.75
CA TYR A 146 8.71 1.16 -9.70
C TYR A 146 8.80 1.94 -8.38
N CYS A 147 9.00 3.25 -8.43
CA CYS A 147 8.96 4.10 -7.26
C CYS A 147 7.60 4.03 -6.54
N LEU A 148 6.50 4.12 -7.28
CA LEU A 148 5.15 3.97 -6.72
C LEU A 148 4.92 2.54 -6.20
N GLY A 149 5.43 1.53 -6.89
CA GLY A 149 5.39 0.14 -6.45
C GLY A 149 6.11 -0.08 -5.12
N MET A 150 7.35 0.40 -4.99
CA MET A 150 8.12 0.38 -3.75
C MET A 150 7.40 1.12 -2.62
N PHE A 151 6.85 2.31 -2.92
CA PHE A 151 6.06 3.06 -1.95
C PHE A 151 4.88 2.23 -1.44
N LEU A 152 4.07 1.64 -2.32
CA LEU A 152 2.93 0.81 -1.92
C LEU A 152 3.37 -0.47 -1.21
N GLN A 153 4.47 -1.10 -1.61
CA GLN A 153 4.95 -2.34 -1.00
C GLN A 153 5.22 -2.18 0.49
N PHE A 154 5.90 -1.10 0.87
CA PHE A 154 6.38 -0.87 2.24
C PHE A 154 5.53 0.14 3.03
N SER A 155 4.64 0.89 2.38
CA SER A 155 3.66 1.75 3.06
C SER A 155 2.34 1.02 3.27
N HIS A 156 2.28 0.18 4.31
CA HIS A 156 1.17 -0.75 4.56
C HIS A 156 -0.21 -0.08 4.54
N THR A 157 -0.36 1.05 5.22
CA THR A 157 -1.62 1.82 5.25
C THR A 157 -2.10 2.22 3.87
N TYR A 158 -1.22 2.76 3.04
CA TYR A 158 -1.57 3.20 1.68
C TYR A 158 -1.84 2.03 0.75
N ARG A 159 -1.10 0.94 0.92
CA ARG A 159 -1.36 -0.31 0.20
C ARG A 159 -2.78 -0.79 0.46
N PHE A 160 -3.13 -0.98 1.73
CA PHE A 160 -4.44 -1.49 2.10
C PHE A 160 -5.58 -0.56 1.66
N TRP A 161 -5.39 0.76 1.68
CA TRP A 161 -6.33 1.71 1.08
C TRP A 161 -6.54 1.48 -0.41
N VAL A 162 -5.44 1.34 -1.17
CA VAL A 162 -5.51 1.05 -2.61
C VAL A 162 -6.22 -0.28 -2.86
N GLN A 163 -5.91 -1.32 -2.08
CA GLN A 163 -6.53 -2.64 -2.22
C GLN A 163 -8.03 -2.62 -1.86
N ASP A 164 -8.43 -1.91 -0.80
CA ASP A 164 -9.84 -1.76 -0.41
C ASP A 164 -10.64 -1.00 -1.49
N ILE A 165 -10.09 0.11 -1.99
CA ILE A 165 -10.72 0.92 -3.04
C ILE A 165 -10.74 0.21 -4.39
N ALA A 166 -9.72 -0.58 -4.72
CA ALA A 166 -9.73 -1.40 -5.92
C ALA A 166 -10.95 -2.36 -5.93
N GLY A 167 -11.35 -2.86 -4.77
CA GLY A 167 -12.56 -3.67 -4.60
C GLY A 167 -13.88 -2.94 -4.89
N LEU A 168 -13.88 -1.61 -5.01
CA LEU A 168 -15.05 -0.79 -5.34
C LEU A 168 -15.08 -0.37 -6.82
N ILE A 169 -14.03 -0.65 -7.58
CA ILE A 169 -13.95 -0.27 -9.00
C ILE A 169 -14.93 -1.13 -9.80
N ASN A 170 -15.88 -0.46 -10.46
CA ASN A 170 -16.76 -1.09 -11.44
C ASN A 170 -16.28 -0.72 -12.85
N LYS A 171 -15.64 -1.67 -13.55
CA LYS A 171 -15.07 -1.44 -14.89
C LYS A 171 -16.10 -0.97 -15.92
N GLU A 172 -17.32 -1.49 -15.89
CA GLU A 172 -18.40 -1.08 -16.80
C GLU A 172 -18.71 0.42 -16.66
N ARG A 173 -18.84 0.89 -15.42
CA ARG A 173 -19.07 2.31 -15.13
C ARG A 173 -17.90 3.18 -15.58
N PHE A 174 -16.67 2.75 -15.33
CA PHE A 174 -15.47 3.46 -15.80
C PHE A 174 -15.38 3.50 -17.33
N ASN A 175 -15.88 2.46 -18.00
CA ASN A 175 -15.94 2.41 -19.45
C ASN A 175 -16.92 3.42 -20.04
N LEU A 176 -18.05 3.66 -19.36
CA LEU A 176 -19.04 4.69 -19.72
C LEU A 176 -18.50 6.11 -19.42
N SER A 177 -18.07 6.35 -18.18
CA SER A 177 -17.54 7.65 -17.75
C SER A 177 -16.50 7.50 -16.65
N ILE A 178 -15.23 7.71 -17.03
CA ILE A 178 -14.08 7.68 -16.10
C ILE A 178 -14.24 8.72 -15.00
N LEU A 179 -14.67 9.93 -15.35
CA LEU A 179 -14.83 11.01 -14.38
C LEU A 179 -15.92 10.68 -13.35
N CYS A 180 -17.08 10.17 -13.80
CA CYS A 180 -18.13 9.73 -12.86
C CYS A 180 -17.66 8.55 -11.99
N GLY A 181 -16.88 7.62 -12.58
CA GLY A 181 -16.25 6.53 -11.85
C GLY A 181 -15.31 7.03 -10.75
N LEU A 182 -14.37 7.92 -11.09
CA LEU A 182 -13.40 8.50 -10.15
C LEU A 182 -14.05 9.38 -9.08
N ILE A 183 -15.04 10.20 -9.44
CA ILE A 183 -15.75 11.06 -8.46
C ILE A 183 -16.49 10.19 -7.44
N LYS A 184 -17.17 9.13 -7.90
CA LYS A 184 -17.79 8.18 -6.97
C LYS A 184 -16.74 7.50 -6.10
N LEU A 185 -15.66 7.01 -6.70
CA LEU A 185 -14.59 6.30 -5.97
C LEU A 185 -13.95 7.21 -4.92
N LYS A 186 -13.70 8.48 -5.27
CA LYS A 186 -13.24 9.52 -4.34
C LYS A 186 -14.24 9.69 -3.19
N ARG A 187 -15.53 9.84 -3.47
CA ARG A 187 -16.55 10.00 -2.42
C ARG A 187 -16.53 8.80 -1.48
N ASP A 188 -16.62 7.59 -2.03
CA ASP A 188 -16.66 6.35 -1.25
C ASP A 188 -15.37 6.17 -0.41
N PHE A 189 -14.20 6.59 -0.92
CA PHE A 189 -12.94 6.64 -0.16
C PHE A 189 -12.96 7.69 0.96
N MET A 190 -13.41 8.91 0.66
CA MET A 190 -13.40 10.02 1.60
C MET A 190 -14.41 9.84 2.74
N GLU A 191 -15.49 9.06 2.53
CA GLU A 191 -16.42 8.61 3.58
C GLU A 191 -15.79 7.60 4.53
N ARG A 192 -14.81 6.81 4.06
CA ARG A 192 -14.11 5.80 4.87
C ARG A 192 -12.95 6.38 5.65
N LEU A 193 -12.40 7.52 5.26
CA LEU A 193 -11.21 8.09 5.86
C LEU A 193 -11.52 8.68 7.26
N GLN A 194 -10.84 8.17 8.29
CA GLN A 194 -10.99 8.59 9.71
C GLN A 194 -9.81 9.45 10.19
N MET A 195 -9.11 10.12 9.25
CA MET A 195 -7.88 10.85 9.56
C MET A 195 -8.11 12.27 10.09
N TRP A 196 -7.12 12.76 10.85
CA TRP A 196 -6.99 14.17 11.23
C TRP A 196 -7.02 15.10 10.00
N PRO A 197 -7.71 16.27 10.05
CA PRO A 197 -8.01 17.08 8.86
C PRO A 197 -6.81 17.44 7.96
N PRO A 198 -5.62 17.82 8.49
CA PRO A 198 -4.46 18.13 7.64
C PRO A 198 -3.93 16.96 6.81
N SER A 199 -4.24 15.72 7.19
CA SER A 199 -3.93 14.53 6.38
C SER A 199 -5.03 14.28 5.34
N ARG A 200 -6.28 14.56 5.69
CA ARG A 200 -7.44 14.48 4.77
C ARG A 200 -7.28 15.42 3.58
N ASP A 201 -6.79 16.65 3.79
CA ASP A 201 -6.57 17.61 2.72
C ASP A 201 -5.51 17.15 1.72
N LYS A 202 -4.43 16.53 2.21
CA LYS A 202 -3.38 15.95 1.36
C LYS A 202 -3.94 14.85 0.47
N VAL A 203 -4.79 13.98 1.02
CA VAL A 203 -5.41 12.90 0.24
C VAL A 203 -6.44 13.45 -0.74
N ASN A 204 -7.25 14.43 -0.34
CA ASN A 204 -8.18 15.12 -1.24
C ASN A 204 -7.45 15.80 -2.41
N PHE A 205 -6.30 16.40 -2.13
CA PHE A 205 -5.43 17.00 -3.13
C PHE A 205 -4.90 15.95 -4.14
N LEU A 206 -4.44 14.79 -3.66
CA LEU A 206 -4.04 13.66 -4.53
C LEU A 206 -5.20 13.18 -5.42
N TRP A 207 -6.42 13.10 -4.88
CA TRP A 207 -7.61 12.77 -5.68
C TRP A 207 -7.88 13.79 -6.77
N TRP A 208 -7.68 15.07 -6.51
CA TRP A 208 -7.81 16.11 -7.53
C TRP A 208 -6.75 15.98 -8.63
N LEU A 209 -5.52 15.61 -8.30
CA LEU A 209 -4.50 15.28 -9.29
C LEU A 209 -4.91 14.09 -10.16
N LEU A 210 -5.47 13.03 -9.57
CA LEU A 210 -5.97 11.87 -10.32
C LEU A 210 -7.13 12.24 -11.25
N ILE A 211 -8.05 13.09 -10.79
CA ILE A 211 -9.15 13.60 -11.61
C ILE A 211 -8.61 14.45 -12.76
N ALA A 212 -7.70 15.38 -12.49
CA ALA A 212 -7.06 16.19 -13.53
C ALA A 212 -6.34 15.30 -14.56
N LEU A 213 -5.60 14.28 -14.10
CA LEU A 213 -4.99 13.29 -14.98
C LEU A 213 -6.04 12.59 -15.85
N ALA A 214 -7.18 12.19 -15.30
CA ALA A 214 -8.25 11.56 -16.07
C ALA A 214 -8.96 12.50 -17.05
N VAL A 215 -8.94 13.82 -16.81
CA VAL A 215 -9.41 14.83 -17.77
C VAL A 215 -8.44 14.92 -18.95
N PHE A 216 -7.14 15.08 -18.69
CA PHE A 216 -6.14 15.32 -19.73
C PHE A 216 -5.62 14.05 -20.42
N LYS A 217 -5.68 12.90 -19.73
CA LYS A 217 -5.15 11.59 -20.13
C LYS A 217 -6.22 10.51 -20.01
N ARG A 218 -7.44 10.86 -20.44
CA ARG A 218 -8.63 10.01 -20.35
C ARG A 218 -8.40 8.63 -20.95
N LYS A 219 -7.77 8.55 -22.13
CA LYS A 219 -7.55 7.28 -22.84
C LYS A 219 -6.61 6.38 -22.04
N GLU A 220 -5.49 6.92 -21.58
CA GLU A 220 -4.46 6.21 -20.82
C GLU A 220 -5.00 5.72 -19.47
N VAL A 221 -5.78 6.56 -18.77
CA VAL A 221 -6.44 6.15 -17.52
C VAL A 221 -7.47 5.05 -17.76
N LYS A 222 -8.24 5.12 -18.86
CA LYS A 222 -9.21 4.07 -19.23
C LYS A 222 -8.51 2.73 -19.47
N GLU A 223 -7.44 2.77 -20.26
CA GLU A 223 -6.66 1.60 -20.63
C GLU A 223 -6.01 0.97 -19.41
N PHE A 224 -5.41 1.77 -18.54
CA PHE A 224 -4.86 1.31 -17.26
C PHE A 224 -5.91 0.57 -16.42
N ILE A 225 -7.09 1.16 -16.22
CA ILE A 225 -8.15 0.56 -15.38
C ILE A 225 -8.70 -0.72 -16.01
N ASN A 226 -8.84 -0.76 -17.34
CA ASN A 226 -9.33 -1.96 -18.03
C ASN A 226 -8.31 -3.10 -18.00
N GLU A 227 -7.03 -2.79 -18.13
CA GLU A 227 -5.94 -3.76 -18.08
C GLU A 227 -5.70 -4.33 -16.67
N LEU A 228 -6.04 -3.57 -15.63
CA LEU A 228 -5.82 -3.95 -14.23
C LEU A 228 -6.66 -5.16 -13.82
N ASP A 229 -6.02 -6.22 -13.36
CA ASP A 229 -6.69 -7.37 -12.75
C ASP A 229 -7.09 -7.05 -11.30
N LEU A 230 -8.33 -6.59 -11.11
CA LEU A 230 -8.85 -6.16 -9.80
C LEU A 230 -8.85 -7.29 -8.77
N GLU A 231 -8.93 -8.54 -9.19
CA GLU A 231 -8.91 -9.70 -8.29
C GLU A 231 -7.53 -9.89 -7.63
N LYS A 232 -6.46 -9.54 -8.35
CA LYS A 232 -5.09 -9.57 -7.82
C LYS A 232 -4.76 -8.37 -6.92
N VAL A 233 -5.50 -7.27 -7.09
CA VAL A 233 -5.26 -6.01 -6.36
C VAL A 233 -6.08 -5.96 -5.07
N LYS A 234 -7.32 -6.44 -5.06
CA LYS A 234 -8.20 -6.33 -3.90
C LYS A 234 -7.64 -7.05 -2.65
N LEU A 235 -8.16 -6.70 -1.48
CA LEU A 235 -7.81 -7.35 -0.22
C LEU A 235 -8.19 -8.84 -0.24
N ASP A 236 -7.20 -9.72 -0.09
CA ASP A 236 -7.43 -11.14 0.19
C ASP A 236 -7.78 -11.39 1.67
N GLU A 237 -8.05 -12.64 2.05
CA GLU A 237 -8.42 -12.98 3.43
C GLU A 237 -7.34 -12.57 4.45
N SER A 238 -6.06 -12.74 4.09
CA SER A 238 -4.96 -12.36 4.95
C SER A 238 -4.85 -10.85 5.10
N ASP A 239 -4.88 -10.12 3.97
CA ASP A 239 -4.85 -8.67 3.98
C ASP A 239 -6.00 -8.09 4.81
N ARG A 240 -7.22 -8.65 4.68
CA ARG A 240 -8.38 -8.25 5.50
C ARG A 240 -8.08 -8.39 6.99
N TYR A 241 -7.49 -9.51 7.43
CA TYR A 241 -7.12 -9.70 8.83
C TYR A 241 -6.19 -8.59 9.35
N PHE A 242 -5.15 -8.24 8.57
CA PHE A 242 -4.20 -7.17 8.91
C PHE A 242 -4.78 -5.74 8.81
N THR A 243 -6.02 -5.59 8.37
CA THR A 243 -6.75 -4.31 8.40
C THR A 243 -7.71 -4.18 9.58
N LEU A 244 -8.01 -5.25 10.33
CA LEU A 244 -9.07 -5.23 11.33
C LEU A 244 -8.81 -4.28 12.51
N ARG A 245 -7.55 -3.96 12.82
CA ARG A 245 -7.16 -3.10 13.96
C ARG A 245 -6.59 -1.74 13.54
N ARG A 246 -6.83 -1.33 12.29
CA ARG A 246 -6.41 -0.01 11.76
C ARG A 246 -7.50 1.03 11.99
N ASP A 247 -7.22 2.10 12.70
CA ASP A 247 -8.22 3.09 13.12
C ASP A 247 -8.39 4.25 12.12
N ASN A 248 -7.37 4.52 11.31
CA ASN A 248 -7.32 5.63 10.36
C ASN A 248 -8.27 5.51 9.15
N TYR A 249 -8.94 4.37 8.97
CA TYR A 249 -9.77 4.09 7.80
C TYR A 249 -10.79 2.96 8.06
N ASN A 250 -12.03 3.16 7.61
CA ASN A 250 -13.12 2.19 7.71
C ASN A 250 -13.08 1.16 6.57
N TYR A 251 -12.16 0.20 6.68
CA TYR A 251 -12.01 -0.90 5.72
C TYR A 251 -13.31 -1.67 5.53
N GLY A 252 -13.65 -1.98 4.27
CA GLY A 252 -14.92 -2.61 3.92
C GLY A 252 -16.17 -1.80 4.28
N GLY A 253 -16.04 -0.50 4.58
CA GLY A 253 -17.14 0.33 5.07
C GLY A 253 -17.56 0.05 6.51
N LYS A 254 -16.74 -0.69 7.28
CA LYS A 254 -17.02 -1.04 8.68
C LYS A 254 -16.26 -0.12 9.64
N SER A 255 -16.93 0.31 10.70
CA SER A 255 -16.30 1.05 11.80
C SER A 255 -15.20 0.21 12.46
N LEU A 256 -14.29 0.86 13.18
CA LEU A 256 -13.26 0.17 13.94
C LEU A 256 -13.88 -0.81 14.95
N GLU A 257 -14.91 -0.40 15.69
CA GLU A 257 -15.58 -1.25 16.69
C GLU A 257 -16.07 -2.58 16.09
N VAL A 258 -16.77 -2.52 14.95
CA VAL A 258 -17.25 -3.72 14.26
C VAL A 258 -16.09 -4.61 13.83
N ARG A 259 -15.00 -4.02 13.32
CA ARG A 259 -13.81 -4.77 12.92
C ARG A 259 -13.05 -5.37 14.11
N LEU A 260 -13.06 -4.73 15.28
CA LEU A 260 -12.46 -5.29 16.50
C LEU A 260 -13.24 -6.48 17.04
N ILE A 261 -14.58 -6.47 16.92
CA ILE A 261 -15.41 -7.65 17.23
C ILE A 261 -15.04 -8.80 16.29
N GLU A 262 -14.90 -8.51 14.99
CA GLU A 262 -14.47 -9.49 13.99
C GLU A 262 -13.05 -10.00 14.26
N ALA A 263 -12.13 -9.14 14.65
CA ALA A 263 -10.76 -9.49 15.04
C ALA A 263 -10.73 -10.48 16.20
N LYS A 264 -11.48 -10.20 17.28
CA LYS A 264 -11.58 -11.09 18.45
C LYS A 264 -12.18 -12.45 18.10
N ARG A 265 -13.19 -12.46 17.20
CA ARG A 265 -13.79 -13.70 16.72
C ARG A 265 -12.76 -14.54 15.93
N VAL A 266 -12.09 -13.93 14.96
CA VAL A 266 -11.06 -14.60 14.14
C VAL A 266 -9.90 -15.11 14.99
N ASP A 267 -9.42 -14.31 15.93
CA ASP A 267 -8.34 -14.72 16.83
C ASP A 267 -8.74 -15.93 17.67
N ARG A 268 -9.98 -15.97 18.19
CA ARG A 268 -10.49 -17.12 18.94
C ARG A 268 -10.60 -18.37 18.08
N GLU A 269 -11.22 -18.26 16.91
CA GLU A 269 -11.45 -19.39 16.00
C GLU A 269 -10.15 -19.99 15.45
N ARG A 270 -9.15 -19.13 15.17
CA ARG A 270 -7.85 -19.54 14.63
C ARG A 270 -6.79 -19.77 15.73
N ASN A 271 -7.18 -19.66 17.01
CA ASN A 271 -6.30 -19.77 18.17
C ASN A 271 -5.08 -18.83 18.10
N HIS A 272 -5.29 -17.60 17.64
CA HIS A 272 -4.25 -16.58 17.61
C HIS A 272 -3.93 -16.08 19.02
N THR A 273 -2.65 -15.82 19.26
CA THR A 273 -2.15 -15.26 20.52
C THR A 273 -1.42 -13.96 20.21
N ILE A 274 -2.07 -12.83 20.48
CA ILE A 274 -1.46 -11.51 20.32
C ILE A 274 -0.79 -11.13 21.63
N LEU A 275 0.50 -10.84 21.55
CA LEU A 275 1.26 -10.28 22.67
C LEU A 275 0.88 -8.80 22.76
N GLU A 276 0.00 -8.47 23.70
CA GLU A 276 -0.14 -7.08 24.16
C GLU A 276 1.18 -6.74 24.85
N ILE A 277 2.04 -6.01 24.14
CA ILE A 277 3.23 -5.36 24.70
C ILE A 277 2.84 -3.94 25.10
#